data_AF-A0A3S1CNC3-F1
#
_entry.id   AF-A0A3S1CNC3-F1
#
_cell.length_a   1.000
_cell.length_b   1.000
_cell.length_c   1.000
_cell.angle_alpha   90.00
_cell.angle_beta   90.00
_cell.angle_gamma   90.00
#
_symmetry.space_group_name_H-M   'P 1'
#
loop_
_entity.id
_entity.type
_entity.pdbx_description
1 polymer ?
#
loop_
_entity_poly.entity_id
_entity_poly.type
_entity_poly.pdbx_seq_one_letter_code
_entity_poly.pdbx_strand_id
1 'polypeptide(L)'
;MKMRRIFSTLGIAFLLTGSMQATAQQETGIIFRKDAFSAVLAESAASGRPVFIDCYTSWCSPCKWMEKNVFVNDTAASFYNAKFINYKIDMEKGEGPALRQRYGVQVFPTYLFINAQGELIHKATSKMEVAEFVEEGKKALDPSRSFASLEKAFAAGKRSNEILLAYAQALQRTDRQRADSVSGLLIKQLKDTDMQTPLGWSVIQSFAWDEKDRLGAYFLAHLQDYTKKYGEAPVAKVQERLMSSALYGMIRRNDSTAFFARLAPWKAAADPVVQKKALMMEADFYLSNHHAAQFIQVTDKGLHGLLKADDMSLSFLARRCEYLGAGNKAVLQQAYKLASRAVEIDPKEYGNQSTLAKVCQAAGMKPEAIRAAEAAYQLSLQETSKIQNLAKKHLDEIKAM
;
A
#
# COMPACT_ATOMS: atom_id res chain seq x y z
N MET A 1 -22.58 -33.23 96.51
CA MET A 1 -21.22 -32.78 96.88
C MET A 1 -20.82 -31.67 95.90
N LYS A 2 -20.50 -30.47 96.40
CA LYS A 2 -20.12 -29.30 95.59
C LYS A 2 -18.83 -29.57 94.83
N MET A 3 -18.73 -29.19 93.56
CA MET A 3 -17.43 -28.82 92.97
C MET A 3 -17.57 -27.74 91.90
N ARG A 4 -16.63 -26.79 91.98
CA ARG A 4 -16.54 -25.52 91.27
C ARG A 4 -15.96 -25.69 89.86
N ARG A 5 -16.46 -24.83 88.95
CA ARG A 5 -15.81 -24.08 87.84
C ARG A 5 -14.43 -24.55 87.34
N ILE A 6 -14.25 -24.52 86.02
CA ILE A 6 -13.35 -23.56 85.31
C ILE A 6 -13.69 -23.57 83.80
N PHE A 7 -13.84 -22.37 83.24
CA PHE A 7 -13.99 -22.08 81.81
C PHE A 7 -12.63 -22.16 81.11
N SER A 8 -12.61 -22.61 79.85
CA SER A 8 -11.51 -22.31 78.92
C SER A 8 -12.08 -22.14 77.52
N THR A 9 -12.02 -20.90 77.05
CA THR A 9 -12.36 -20.37 75.74
C THR A 9 -11.41 -20.87 74.66
N LEU A 10 -11.93 -21.37 73.54
CA LEU A 10 -11.18 -21.57 72.31
C LEU A 10 -11.83 -20.74 71.19
N GLY A 11 -11.17 -19.65 70.81
CA GLY A 11 -11.57 -18.80 69.69
C GLY A 11 -11.06 -19.36 68.37
N ILE A 12 -11.95 -19.53 67.40
CA ILE A 12 -11.62 -19.89 66.02
C ILE A 12 -11.58 -18.59 65.21
N ALA A 13 -10.38 -18.20 64.78
CA ALA A 13 -10.16 -17.09 63.85
C ALA A 13 -10.33 -17.61 62.41
N PHE A 14 -11.33 -17.08 61.69
CA PHE A 14 -11.57 -17.37 60.28
C PHE A 14 -10.78 -16.35 59.43
N LEU A 15 -9.63 -16.78 58.89
CA LEU A 15 -8.81 -15.98 57.96
C LEU A 15 -9.43 -16.03 56.56
N LEU A 16 -10.07 -14.94 56.15
CA LEU A 16 -10.51 -14.69 54.78
C LEU A 16 -9.30 -14.32 53.90
N THR A 17 -8.72 -15.30 53.21
CA THR A 17 -7.76 -15.03 52.13
C THR A 17 -8.54 -14.70 50.85
N GLY A 18 -8.74 -13.40 50.59
CA GLY A 18 -9.22 -12.91 49.31
C GLY A 18 -8.12 -12.99 48.26
N SER A 19 -8.19 -13.95 47.34
CA SER A 19 -7.35 -14.02 46.16
C SER A 19 -7.79 -12.93 45.17
N MET A 20 -7.05 -11.81 45.14
CA MET A 20 -7.10 -10.86 44.03
C MET A 20 -6.61 -11.57 42.76
N GLN A 21 -7.55 -12.05 41.94
CA GLN A 21 -7.25 -12.40 40.56
C GLN A 21 -7.11 -11.09 39.79
N ALA A 22 -5.86 -10.68 39.55
CA ALA A 22 -5.56 -9.64 38.59
C ALA A 22 -5.99 -10.14 37.20
N THR A 23 -7.11 -9.65 36.71
CA THR A 23 -7.47 -9.80 35.30
C THR A 23 -6.48 -8.96 34.50
N ALA A 24 -5.44 -9.59 33.97
CA ALA A 24 -4.60 -9.00 32.94
C ALA A 24 -5.52 -8.67 31.77
N GLN A 25 -5.80 -7.38 31.57
CA GLN A 25 -6.52 -6.90 30.41
C GLN A 25 -5.66 -7.25 29.19
N GLN A 26 -6.07 -8.29 28.45
CA GLN A 26 -5.38 -8.72 27.26
C GLN A 26 -5.48 -7.58 26.25
N GLU A 27 -4.40 -6.81 26.11
CA GLU A 27 -4.30 -5.80 25.07
C GLU A 27 -4.54 -6.50 23.73
N THR A 28 -5.62 -6.13 23.06
CA THR A 28 -5.97 -6.69 21.75
C THR A 28 -4.97 -6.16 20.72
N GLY A 29 -4.08 -7.03 20.24
CA GLY A 29 -3.15 -6.71 19.16
C GLY A 29 -1.66 -6.77 19.53
N ILE A 30 -0.83 -6.24 18.64
CA ILE A 30 0.63 -6.09 18.84
C ILE A 30 0.88 -5.05 19.95
N ILE A 31 1.68 -5.44 20.94
CA ILE A 31 2.01 -4.62 22.11
C ILE A 31 3.23 -3.76 21.77
N PHE A 32 3.00 -2.47 21.51
CA PHE A 32 4.05 -1.51 21.19
C PHE A 32 4.57 -0.80 22.43
N ARG A 33 5.91 -0.78 22.60
CA ARG A 33 6.61 -0.04 23.64
C ARG A 33 6.40 1.47 23.47
N LYS A 34 6.30 2.17 24.59
CA LYS A 34 6.17 3.64 24.67
C LYS A 34 7.47 4.31 25.17
N ASP A 35 8.49 3.50 25.45
CA ASP A 35 9.77 3.92 25.99
C ASP A 35 10.63 4.66 24.95
N ALA A 36 11.67 5.34 25.41
CA ALA A 36 12.69 5.90 24.52
C ALA A 36 13.39 4.80 23.72
N PHE A 37 13.84 5.11 22.51
CA PHE A 37 14.46 4.12 21.62
C PHE A 37 15.68 3.42 22.25
N SER A 38 16.46 4.13 23.07
CA SER A 38 17.60 3.57 23.81
C SER A 38 17.19 2.49 24.81
N ALA A 39 16.05 2.65 25.49
CA ALA A 39 15.53 1.65 26.42
C ALA A 39 15.05 0.39 25.70
N VAL A 40 14.44 0.55 24.52
CA VAL A 40 14.05 -0.56 23.64
C VAL A 40 15.27 -1.38 23.19
N LEU A 41 16.39 -0.72 22.84
CA LEU A 41 17.64 -1.40 22.51
C LEU A 41 18.25 -2.13 23.73
N ALA A 42 18.18 -1.54 24.92
CA ALA A 42 18.64 -2.19 26.14
C ALA A 42 17.83 -3.46 26.46
N GLU A 43 16.50 -3.42 26.31
CA GLU A 43 15.65 -4.61 26.45
C GLU A 43 15.97 -5.66 25.38
N SER A 44 16.27 -5.24 24.15
CA SER A 44 16.70 -6.13 23.06
C SER A 44 18.00 -6.85 23.40
N ALA A 45 18.98 -6.12 23.95
CA ALA A 45 20.24 -6.69 24.41
C ALA A 45 20.04 -7.68 25.56
N ALA A 46 19.16 -7.37 26.53
CA ALA A 46 18.90 -8.21 27.69
C ALA A 46 18.11 -9.49 27.36
N SER A 47 17.13 -9.39 26.46
CA SER A 47 16.24 -10.51 26.09
C SER A 47 16.74 -11.35 24.91
N GLY A 48 17.70 -10.83 24.13
CA GLY A 48 18.15 -11.43 22.87
C GLY A 48 17.13 -11.35 21.72
N ARG A 49 15.99 -10.67 21.93
CA ARG A 49 14.94 -10.53 20.91
C ARG A 49 15.21 -9.33 20.02
N PRO A 50 15.13 -9.46 18.68
CA PRO A 50 15.23 -8.32 17.79
C PRO A 50 14.08 -7.33 18.00
N VAL A 51 14.29 -6.09 17.56
CA VAL A 51 13.27 -5.03 17.64
C VAL A 51 12.55 -4.94 16.30
N PHE A 52 11.23 -5.00 16.34
CA PHE A 52 10.36 -4.64 15.22
C PHE A 52 9.95 -3.17 15.40
N ILE A 53 10.10 -2.34 14.36
CA ILE A 53 9.73 -0.93 14.37
C ILE A 53 8.67 -0.66 13.31
N ASP A 54 7.49 -0.26 13.74
CA ASP A 54 6.48 0.38 12.90
C ASP A 54 6.85 1.86 12.70
N CYS A 55 7.35 2.17 11.51
CA CYS A 55 7.71 3.52 11.10
C CYS A 55 6.50 4.14 10.40
N TYR A 56 5.79 5.01 11.10
CA TYR A 56 4.56 5.62 10.60
C TYR A 56 4.65 7.14 10.59
N THR A 57 3.64 7.77 10.02
CA THR A 57 3.31 9.18 10.27
C THR A 57 1.84 9.26 10.62
N SER A 58 1.45 10.28 11.40
CA SER A 58 0.03 10.50 11.74
C SER A 58 -0.86 10.64 10.51
N TRP A 59 -0.25 10.92 9.36
CA TRP A 59 -0.93 11.15 8.10
C TRP A 59 -0.93 10.04 7.05
N CYS A 60 -0.40 8.89 7.40
CA CYS A 60 -0.35 7.78 6.49
C CYS A 60 -1.65 6.96 6.56
N SER A 61 -2.58 7.14 5.62
CA SER A 61 -3.82 6.33 5.54
C SER A 61 -3.55 4.82 5.43
N PRO A 62 -2.55 4.35 4.64
CA PRO A 62 -2.16 2.94 4.66
C PRO A 62 -1.69 2.43 6.04
N CYS A 63 -1.04 3.28 6.85
CA CYS A 63 -0.60 2.92 8.20
C CYS A 63 -1.80 2.75 9.14
N LYS A 64 -2.77 3.67 9.09
CA LYS A 64 -4.03 3.56 9.83
C LYS A 64 -4.80 2.29 9.46
N TRP A 65 -4.75 1.87 8.19
CA TRP A 65 -5.34 0.60 7.76
C TRP A 65 -4.66 -0.60 8.40
N MET A 66 -3.31 -0.62 8.47
CA MET A 66 -2.56 -1.70 9.13
C MET A 66 -2.91 -1.81 10.61
N GLU A 67 -3.02 -0.69 11.31
CA GLU A 67 -3.44 -0.66 12.72
C GLU A 67 -4.81 -1.30 12.92
N LYS A 68 -5.79 -0.94 12.07
CA LYS A 68 -7.18 -1.39 12.20
C LYS A 68 -7.43 -2.82 11.75
N ASN A 69 -6.61 -3.36 10.83
CA ASN A 69 -6.90 -4.63 10.17
C ASN A 69 -5.83 -5.72 10.41
N VAL A 70 -4.58 -5.34 10.68
CA VAL A 70 -3.46 -6.28 10.76
C VAL A 70 -2.86 -6.32 12.16
N PHE A 71 -2.59 -5.17 12.79
CA PHE A 71 -1.93 -5.16 14.10
C PHE A 71 -2.84 -5.65 15.23
N VAL A 72 -4.15 -5.57 15.05
CA VAL A 72 -5.16 -6.13 15.97
C VAL A 72 -5.48 -7.61 15.69
N ASN A 73 -4.95 -8.19 14.60
CA ASN A 73 -5.22 -9.59 14.27
C ASN A 73 -4.45 -10.53 15.20
N ASP A 74 -5.12 -11.54 15.77
CA ASP A 74 -4.54 -12.48 16.74
C ASP A 74 -3.31 -13.22 16.22
N THR A 75 -3.27 -13.57 14.93
CA THR A 75 -2.13 -14.29 14.33
C THR A 75 -0.90 -13.39 14.29
N ALA A 76 -1.08 -12.14 13.83
CA ALA A 76 0.01 -11.16 13.80
C ALA A 76 0.44 -10.79 15.22
N ALA A 77 -0.50 -10.46 16.10
CA ALA A 77 -0.26 -10.11 17.50
C ALA A 77 0.55 -11.19 18.22
N SER A 78 0.09 -12.45 18.16
CA SER A 78 0.75 -13.58 18.82
C SER A 78 2.18 -13.78 18.30
N PHE A 79 2.37 -13.71 16.98
CA PHE A 79 3.69 -13.88 16.38
C PHE A 79 4.65 -12.76 16.77
N TYR A 80 4.23 -11.50 16.61
CA TYR A 80 5.10 -10.35 16.87
C TYR A 80 5.40 -10.18 18.36
N ASN A 81 4.40 -10.30 19.24
CA ASN A 81 4.57 -10.22 20.68
C ASN A 81 5.42 -11.35 21.26
N ALA A 82 5.52 -12.50 20.60
CA ALA A 82 6.39 -13.59 21.00
C ALA A 82 7.83 -13.45 20.50
N LYS A 83 8.04 -12.85 19.32
CA LYS A 83 9.34 -12.88 18.63
C LYS A 83 10.12 -11.56 18.69
N PHE A 84 9.45 -10.43 18.80
CA PHE A 84 10.08 -9.11 18.69
C PHE A 84 9.74 -8.22 19.88
N ILE A 85 10.65 -7.31 20.22
CA ILE A 85 10.26 -6.13 20.99
C ILE A 85 9.63 -5.17 19.99
N ASN A 86 8.32 -4.93 20.10
CA ASN A 86 7.62 -4.09 19.14
C ASN A 86 7.72 -2.64 19.58
N TYR A 87 8.18 -1.80 18.68
CA TYR A 87 8.30 -0.36 18.86
C TYR A 87 7.56 0.33 17.74
N LYS A 88 6.96 1.48 18.04
CA LYS A 88 6.20 2.25 17.08
C LYS A 88 6.57 3.71 17.23
N ILE A 89 6.94 4.36 16.13
CA ILE A 89 7.38 5.74 16.17
C ILE A 89 6.90 6.56 14.98
N ASP A 90 6.38 7.75 15.30
CA ASP A 90 6.02 8.76 14.32
C ASP A 90 7.32 9.38 13.80
N MET A 91 7.65 9.12 12.53
CA MET A 91 8.90 9.52 11.91
C MET A 91 9.03 11.04 11.69
N GLU A 92 8.05 11.84 12.13
CA GLU A 92 8.09 13.29 12.10
C GLU A 92 8.10 13.94 13.50
N LYS A 93 8.10 13.15 14.59
CA LYS A 93 8.06 13.66 15.97
C LYS A 93 9.11 13.01 16.85
N GLY A 94 9.53 13.72 17.90
CA GLY A 94 10.46 13.20 18.91
C GLY A 94 11.75 12.66 18.29
N GLU A 95 12.11 11.41 18.60
CA GLU A 95 13.28 10.72 18.03
C GLU A 95 13.10 10.29 16.55
N GLY A 96 11.86 10.38 16.04
CA GLY A 96 11.47 9.93 14.70
C GLY A 96 12.29 10.50 13.55
N PRO A 97 12.48 11.83 13.44
CA PRO A 97 13.28 12.41 12.35
C PRO A 97 14.71 11.88 12.27
N ALA A 98 15.37 11.66 13.42
CA ALA A 98 16.72 11.11 13.46
C ALA A 98 16.73 9.63 13.02
N LEU A 99 15.77 8.82 13.49
CA LEU A 99 15.63 7.42 13.07
C LEU A 99 15.26 7.29 11.59
N ARG A 100 14.41 8.19 11.08
CA ARG A 100 14.04 8.29 9.67
C ARG A 100 15.27 8.47 8.79
N GLN A 101 16.15 9.39 9.18
CA GLN A 101 17.42 9.62 8.49
C GLN A 101 18.35 8.42 8.62
N ARG A 102 18.55 7.89 9.83
CA ARG A 102 19.43 6.74 10.10
C ARG A 102 19.10 5.52 9.25
N TYR A 103 17.81 5.19 9.08
CA TYR A 103 17.36 4.00 8.37
C TYR A 103 16.86 4.26 6.94
N GLY A 104 17.03 5.49 6.44
CA GLY A 104 16.62 5.88 5.09
C GLY A 104 15.14 5.60 4.83
N VAL A 105 14.25 6.02 5.73
CA VAL A 105 12.80 5.80 5.60
C VAL A 105 12.19 6.88 4.70
N GLN A 106 11.84 6.49 3.47
CA GLN A 106 11.34 7.38 2.41
C GLN A 106 9.83 7.26 2.17
N VAL A 107 9.24 6.11 2.50
CA VAL A 107 7.82 5.80 2.28
C VAL A 107 7.19 5.25 3.55
N PHE A 108 5.86 5.39 3.67
CA PHE A 108 5.12 4.93 4.84
C PHE A 108 3.92 4.04 4.42
N PRO A 109 3.60 2.97 5.17
CA PRO A 109 4.37 2.45 6.30
C PRO A 109 5.71 1.85 5.84
N THR A 110 6.70 1.92 6.73
CA THR A 110 7.94 1.14 6.65
C THR A 110 8.08 0.31 7.91
N TYR A 111 8.48 -0.93 7.76
CA TYR A 111 8.70 -1.88 8.83
C TYR A 111 10.20 -2.16 8.90
N LEU A 112 10.82 -1.86 10.04
CA LEU A 112 12.23 -2.16 10.26
C LEU A 112 12.35 -3.29 11.27
N PHE A 113 13.31 -4.16 11.04
CA PHE A 113 13.72 -5.18 11.99
C PHE A 113 15.20 -4.96 12.27
N ILE A 114 15.55 -4.74 13.53
CA ILE A 114 16.92 -4.39 13.93
C ILE A 114 17.40 -5.30 15.07
N ASN A 115 18.71 -5.47 15.17
CA ASN A 115 19.33 -6.17 16.30
C ASN A 115 19.49 -5.23 17.53
N ALA A 116 20.02 -5.76 18.62
CA ALA A 116 20.25 -5.02 19.86
C ALA A 116 21.27 -3.87 19.72
N GLN A 117 22.13 -3.91 18.70
CA GLN A 117 23.10 -2.86 18.36
C GLN A 117 22.44 -1.75 17.50
N GLY A 118 21.18 -1.93 17.11
CA GLY A 118 20.44 -1.04 16.24
C GLY A 118 20.84 -1.14 14.76
N GLU A 119 21.44 -2.25 14.35
CA GLU A 119 21.77 -2.54 12.95
C GLU A 119 20.57 -3.17 12.25
N LEU A 120 20.38 -2.82 10.97
CA LEU A 120 19.27 -3.32 10.18
C LEU A 120 19.43 -4.81 9.87
N ILE A 121 18.41 -5.61 10.18
CA ILE A 121 18.28 -7.02 9.80
C ILE A 121 17.41 -7.12 8.55
N HIS A 122 16.24 -6.51 8.58
CA HIS A 122 15.26 -6.59 7.50
C HIS A 122 14.44 -5.31 7.39
N LYS A 123 13.93 -5.04 6.18
CA LYS A 123 13.13 -3.85 5.85
C LYS A 123 12.02 -4.27 4.89
N ALA A 124 10.80 -3.89 5.23
CA ALA A 124 9.63 -4.05 4.39
C ALA A 124 8.84 -2.73 4.33
N THR A 125 7.98 -2.57 3.34
CA THR A 125 7.19 -1.34 3.15
C THR A 125 5.80 -1.66 2.61
N SER A 126 4.95 -0.63 2.58
CA SER A 126 3.58 -0.65 2.05
C SER A 126 2.56 -1.37 2.94
N LYS A 127 1.28 -1.12 2.63
CA LYS A 127 0.15 -1.89 3.17
C LYS A 127 0.26 -3.35 2.72
N MET A 128 0.01 -4.28 3.62
CA MET A 128 0.05 -5.72 3.35
C MET A 128 -0.98 -6.45 4.20
N GLU A 129 -1.51 -7.55 3.70
CA GLU A 129 -2.44 -8.40 4.45
C GLU A 129 -1.70 -9.17 5.55
N VAL A 130 -2.44 -9.72 6.52
CA VAL A 130 -1.89 -10.41 7.70
C VAL A 130 -0.85 -11.47 7.34
N ALA A 131 -1.12 -12.29 6.32
CA ALA A 131 -0.22 -13.36 5.91
C ALA A 131 1.12 -12.84 5.34
N GLU A 132 1.09 -11.78 4.53
CA GLU A 132 2.30 -11.13 4.00
C GLU A 132 3.07 -10.45 5.14
N PHE A 133 2.37 -9.77 6.06
CA PHE A 133 2.99 -9.12 7.22
C PHE A 133 3.76 -10.10 8.11
N VAL A 134 3.13 -11.22 8.50
CA VAL A 134 3.78 -12.26 9.29
C VAL A 134 4.98 -12.87 8.54
N GLU A 135 4.89 -13.00 7.22
CA GLU A 135 5.99 -13.53 6.41
C GLU A 135 7.21 -12.59 6.42
N GLU A 136 7.03 -11.27 6.40
CA GLU A 136 8.15 -10.31 6.55
C GLU A 136 8.84 -10.48 7.91
N GLY A 137 8.08 -10.69 8.98
CA GLY A 137 8.66 -10.99 10.29
C GLY A 137 9.41 -12.33 10.32
N LYS A 138 8.91 -13.38 9.63
CA LYS A 138 9.65 -14.65 9.49
C LYS A 138 10.95 -14.47 8.72
N LYS A 139 10.95 -13.71 7.62
CA LYS A 139 12.17 -13.37 6.86
C LYS A 139 13.18 -12.63 7.73
N ALA A 140 12.72 -11.72 8.60
CA ALA A 140 13.59 -11.01 9.52
C ALA A 140 14.29 -11.93 10.53
N LEU A 141 13.67 -13.03 10.93
CA LEU A 141 14.26 -14.02 11.83
C LEU A 141 15.11 -15.08 11.10
N ASP A 142 15.05 -15.13 9.78
CA ASP A 142 15.75 -16.12 8.97
C ASP A 142 17.08 -15.53 8.42
N PRO A 143 18.24 -16.04 8.88
CA PRO A 143 19.55 -15.56 8.44
C PRO A 143 19.88 -15.91 6.98
N SER A 144 19.02 -16.63 6.27
CA SER A 144 19.15 -16.87 4.83
C SER A 144 18.24 -15.98 3.98
N ARG A 145 17.26 -15.30 4.59
CA ARG A 145 16.19 -14.58 3.88
C ARG A 145 16.07 -13.10 4.26
N SER A 146 16.65 -12.69 5.38
CA SER A 146 16.66 -11.29 5.81
C SER A 146 17.40 -10.38 4.82
N PHE A 147 17.06 -9.09 4.81
CA PHE A 147 17.62 -8.13 3.85
C PHE A 147 19.14 -8.04 4.01
N ALA A 148 19.61 -7.90 5.25
CA ALA A 148 21.02 -7.81 5.58
C ALA A 148 21.79 -9.07 5.15
N SER A 149 21.18 -10.25 5.28
CA SER A 149 21.82 -11.51 4.89
C SER A 149 21.92 -11.66 3.37
N LEU A 150 20.87 -11.26 2.64
CA LEU A 150 20.88 -11.20 1.17
C LEU A 150 21.90 -10.18 0.67
N GLU A 151 21.96 -9.01 1.30
CA GLU A 151 22.96 -7.98 0.99
C GLU A 151 24.39 -8.48 1.24
N LYS A 152 24.65 -9.11 2.38
CA LYS A 152 25.96 -9.70 2.69
C LYS A 152 26.32 -10.81 1.71
N ALA A 153 25.38 -11.70 1.38
CA ALA A 153 25.58 -12.75 0.40
C ALA A 153 25.94 -12.17 -0.98
N PHE A 154 25.24 -11.13 -1.41
CA PHE A 154 25.52 -10.44 -2.66
C PHE A 154 26.87 -9.73 -2.62
N ALA A 155 27.22 -9.04 -1.53
CA ALA A 155 28.52 -8.39 -1.36
C ALA A 155 29.68 -9.41 -1.39
N ALA A 156 29.47 -10.60 -0.83
CA ALA A 156 30.43 -11.71 -0.85
C ALA A 156 30.51 -12.46 -2.21
N GLY A 157 29.91 -11.92 -3.27
CA GLY A 157 29.99 -12.50 -4.62
C GLY A 157 29.05 -13.69 -4.88
N LYS A 158 28.12 -14.04 -3.98
CA LYS A 158 27.15 -15.11 -4.24
C LYS A 158 26.12 -14.66 -5.28
N ARG A 159 25.95 -15.44 -6.35
CA ARG A 159 25.09 -15.11 -7.52
C ARG A 159 24.19 -16.27 -7.95
N SER A 160 23.76 -17.13 -7.02
CA SER A 160 22.75 -18.16 -7.36
C SER A 160 21.43 -17.48 -7.76
N ASN A 161 20.61 -18.16 -8.56
CA ASN A 161 19.34 -17.61 -9.03
C ASN A 161 18.42 -17.24 -7.86
N GLU A 162 18.41 -18.06 -6.82
CA GLU A 162 17.61 -17.90 -5.61
C GLU A 162 18.02 -16.65 -4.83
N ILE A 163 19.33 -16.44 -4.65
CA ILE A 163 19.88 -15.27 -3.95
C ILE A 163 19.57 -14.00 -4.73
N LEU A 164 19.80 -14.01 -6.05
CA LEU A 164 19.53 -12.85 -6.89
C LEU A 164 18.03 -12.51 -6.91
N LEU A 165 17.15 -13.51 -7.00
CA LEU A 165 15.70 -13.32 -6.98
C LEU A 165 15.25 -12.71 -5.65
N ALA A 166 15.59 -13.37 -4.53
CA ALA A 166 15.19 -12.92 -3.20
C ALA A 166 15.71 -11.51 -2.93
N TYR A 167 16.95 -11.22 -3.34
CA TYR A 167 17.54 -9.90 -3.12
C TYR A 167 16.92 -8.81 -3.99
N ALA A 168 16.70 -9.08 -5.28
CA ALA A 168 16.03 -8.13 -6.16
C ALA A 168 14.59 -7.83 -5.68
N GLN A 169 13.86 -8.84 -5.19
CA GLN A 169 12.52 -8.66 -4.61
C GLN A 169 12.57 -7.81 -3.33
N ALA A 170 13.53 -8.05 -2.45
CA ALA A 170 13.70 -7.27 -1.23
C ALA A 170 14.05 -5.80 -1.53
N LEU A 171 14.80 -5.54 -2.62
CA LEU A 171 15.16 -4.20 -3.07
C LEU A 171 14.02 -3.48 -3.81
N GLN A 172 13.09 -4.20 -4.45
CA GLN A 172 12.12 -3.65 -5.40
C GLN A 172 11.31 -2.46 -4.84
N ARG A 173 11.00 -2.48 -3.54
CA ARG A 173 10.20 -1.44 -2.87
C ARG A 173 11.04 -0.38 -2.14
N THR A 174 12.36 -0.57 -2.01
CA THR A 174 13.24 0.29 -1.21
C THR A 174 14.35 0.95 -2.02
N ASP A 175 14.81 0.30 -3.09
CA ASP A 175 15.87 0.75 -3.97
C ASP A 175 15.66 0.12 -5.36
N ARG A 176 14.80 0.77 -6.15
CA ARG A 176 14.39 0.27 -7.47
C ARG A 176 15.56 0.16 -8.43
N GLN A 177 16.49 1.12 -8.42
CA GLN A 177 17.65 1.11 -9.32
C GLN A 177 18.55 -0.10 -9.05
N ARG A 178 18.79 -0.41 -7.77
CA ARG A 178 19.57 -1.60 -7.40
C ARG A 178 18.78 -2.88 -7.67
N ALA A 179 17.47 -2.90 -7.45
CA ALA A 179 16.60 -4.02 -7.83
C ALA A 179 16.69 -4.31 -9.33
N ASP A 180 16.64 -3.29 -10.19
CA ASP A 180 16.76 -3.42 -11.64
C ASP A 180 18.15 -3.96 -12.02
N SER A 181 19.20 -3.50 -11.34
CA SER A 181 20.57 -4.00 -11.55
C SER A 181 20.73 -5.48 -11.17
N VAL A 182 20.22 -5.88 -10.00
CA VAL A 182 20.30 -7.27 -9.50
C VAL A 182 19.43 -8.21 -10.32
N SER A 183 18.19 -7.82 -10.63
CA SER A 183 17.29 -8.60 -11.50
C SER A 183 17.85 -8.71 -12.92
N GLY A 184 18.53 -7.69 -13.44
CA GLY A 184 19.24 -7.77 -14.71
C GLY A 184 20.32 -8.85 -14.75
N LEU A 185 21.05 -9.05 -13.64
CA LEU A 185 22.01 -10.16 -13.53
C LEU A 185 21.30 -11.52 -13.56
N LEU A 186 20.21 -11.65 -12.79
CA LEU A 186 19.41 -12.87 -12.76
C LEU A 186 18.84 -13.20 -14.15
N ILE A 187 18.21 -12.23 -14.80
CA ILE A 187 17.58 -12.40 -16.10
C ILE A 187 18.60 -12.83 -17.15
N LYS A 188 19.85 -12.35 -17.08
CA LYS A 188 20.94 -12.81 -17.96
C LYS A 188 21.36 -14.26 -17.68
N GLN A 189 21.30 -14.71 -16.42
CA GLN A 189 21.70 -16.05 -16.01
C GLN A 189 20.65 -17.12 -16.31
N LEU A 190 19.36 -16.74 -16.32
CA LEU A 190 18.27 -17.68 -16.54
C LEU A 190 18.36 -18.33 -17.92
N LYS A 191 18.10 -19.63 -17.96
CA LYS A 191 17.83 -20.40 -19.17
C LYS A 191 16.33 -20.49 -19.40
N ASP A 192 15.92 -20.81 -20.61
CA ASP A 192 14.50 -20.95 -20.93
C ASP A 192 13.85 -22.11 -20.16
N THR A 193 14.62 -23.17 -19.85
CA THR A 193 14.20 -24.24 -18.94
C THR A 193 13.88 -23.73 -17.53
N ASP A 194 14.60 -22.71 -17.06
CA ASP A 194 14.38 -22.14 -15.73
C ASP A 194 13.05 -21.37 -15.68
N MET A 195 12.61 -20.77 -16.78
CA MET A 195 11.37 -19.99 -16.86
C MET A 195 10.14 -20.84 -16.51
N GLN A 196 10.14 -22.13 -16.86
CA GLN A 196 9.03 -23.04 -16.55
C GLN A 196 9.02 -23.54 -15.10
N THR A 197 10.06 -23.26 -14.32
CA THR A 197 10.15 -23.65 -12.90
C THR A 197 9.37 -22.67 -12.00
N PRO A 198 9.11 -23.01 -10.73
CA PRO A 198 8.56 -22.05 -9.76
C PRO A 198 9.43 -20.80 -9.57
N LEU A 199 10.77 -20.94 -9.69
CA LEU A 199 11.69 -19.80 -9.62
C LEU A 199 11.48 -18.87 -10.81
N GLY A 200 11.47 -19.43 -12.03
CA GLY A 200 11.22 -18.66 -13.26
C GLY A 200 9.86 -17.96 -13.24
N TRP A 201 8.83 -18.64 -12.74
CA TRP A 201 7.53 -18.02 -12.54
C TRP A 201 7.58 -16.83 -11.57
N SER A 202 8.26 -16.98 -10.42
CA SER A 202 8.45 -15.89 -9.46
C SER A 202 9.21 -14.69 -10.07
N VAL A 203 10.20 -14.95 -10.94
CA VAL A 203 10.91 -13.92 -11.69
C VAL A 203 9.96 -13.18 -12.63
N ILE A 204 9.13 -13.89 -13.40
CA ILE A 204 8.15 -13.27 -14.32
C ILE A 204 7.13 -12.44 -13.54
N GLN A 205 6.59 -12.98 -12.44
CA GLN A 205 5.66 -12.25 -11.59
C GLN A 205 6.27 -10.96 -11.05
N SER A 206 7.57 -10.96 -10.74
CA SER A 206 8.25 -9.82 -10.12
C SER A 206 8.78 -8.81 -11.12
N PHE A 207 9.23 -9.25 -12.30
CA PHE A 207 10.10 -8.44 -13.18
C PHE A 207 9.71 -8.42 -14.66
N ALA A 208 8.63 -9.09 -15.10
CA ALA A 208 8.12 -8.92 -16.46
C ALA A 208 7.31 -7.61 -16.57
N TRP A 209 7.88 -6.58 -17.19
CA TRP A 209 7.31 -5.22 -17.23
C TRP A 209 6.92 -4.77 -18.64
N ASP A 210 7.52 -5.35 -19.68
CA ASP A 210 7.25 -5.03 -21.08
C ASP A 210 7.06 -6.33 -21.88
N GLU A 211 6.08 -6.33 -22.79
CA GLU A 211 5.78 -7.49 -23.64
C GLU A 211 6.92 -7.85 -24.62
N LYS A 212 7.84 -6.91 -24.85
CA LYS A 212 9.01 -7.06 -25.73
C LYS A 212 10.27 -7.41 -24.96
N ASP A 213 10.28 -7.26 -23.62
CA ASP A 213 11.41 -7.73 -22.81
C ASP A 213 11.44 -9.27 -22.80
N ARG A 214 12.60 -9.85 -22.43
CA ARG A 214 12.79 -11.31 -22.45
C ARG A 214 11.73 -12.04 -21.63
N LEU A 215 11.38 -11.53 -20.46
CA LEU A 215 10.45 -12.21 -19.54
C LEU A 215 9.02 -12.11 -20.06
N GLY A 216 8.60 -10.91 -20.49
CA GLY A 216 7.27 -10.66 -21.03
C GLY A 216 7.04 -11.43 -22.32
N ALA A 217 7.99 -11.41 -23.25
CA ALA A 217 7.90 -12.16 -24.50
C ALA A 217 7.80 -13.68 -24.25
N TYR A 218 8.65 -14.22 -23.36
CA TYR A 218 8.58 -15.63 -22.99
C TYR A 218 7.24 -16.00 -22.35
N PHE A 219 6.79 -15.20 -21.38
CA PHE A 219 5.52 -15.41 -20.69
C PHE A 219 4.35 -15.43 -21.67
N LEU A 220 4.29 -14.47 -22.59
CA LEU A 220 3.22 -14.38 -23.60
C LEU A 220 3.24 -15.57 -24.57
N ALA A 221 4.41 -16.07 -24.94
CA ALA A 221 4.55 -17.25 -25.78
C ALA A 221 4.10 -18.56 -25.11
N HIS A 222 4.08 -18.61 -23.76
CA HIS A 222 3.77 -19.81 -22.98
C HIS A 222 2.55 -19.64 -22.06
N LEU A 223 1.63 -18.73 -22.41
CA LEU A 223 0.47 -18.40 -21.56
C LEU A 223 -0.37 -19.61 -21.15
N GLN A 224 -0.60 -20.53 -22.09
CA GLN A 224 -1.40 -21.73 -21.83
C GLN A 224 -0.74 -22.63 -20.79
N ASP A 225 0.59 -22.78 -20.85
CA ASP A 225 1.36 -23.58 -19.89
C ASP A 225 1.34 -22.96 -18.50
N TYR A 226 1.54 -21.64 -18.41
CA TYR A 226 1.43 -20.93 -17.12
C TYR A 226 0.00 -21.02 -16.55
N THR A 227 -1.02 -20.87 -17.40
CA THR A 227 -2.42 -20.94 -16.96
C THR A 227 -2.76 -22.33 -16.44
N LYS A 228 -2.33 -23.38 -17.16
CA LYS A 228 -2.52 -24.77 -16.72
C LYS A 228 -1.82 -25.07 -15.40
N LYS A 229 -0.62 -24.51 -15.18
CA LYS A 229 0.21 -24.81 -14.01
C LYS A 229 -0.14 -23.99 -12.77
N TYR A 230 -0.48 -22.71 -12.94
CA TYR A 230 -0.65 -21.77 -11.82
C TYR A 230 -2.07 -21.20 -11.71
N GLY A 231 -2.94 -21.49 -12.67
CA GLY A 231 -4.32 -21.00 -12.73
C GLY A 231 -4.45 -19.63 -13.40
N GLU A 232 -5.70 -19.28 -13.74
CA GLU A 232 -6.02 -18.07 -14.50
C GLU A 232 -5.72 -16.79 -13.73
N ALA A 233 -6.12 -16.70 -12.46
CA ALA A 233 -6.03 -15.48 -11.67
C ALA A 233 -4.60 -14.90 -11.56
N PRO A 234 -3.55 -15.67 -11.20
CA PRO A 234 -2.20 -15.11 -11.10
C PRO A 234 -1.56 -14.83 -12.48
N VAL A 235 -1.96 -15.57 -13.53
CA VAL A 235 -1.51 -15.31 -14.91
C VAL A 235 -2.13 -14.03 -15.46
N ALA A 236 -3.44 -13.83 -15.24
CA ALA A 236 -4.17 -12.64 -15.65
C ALA A 236 -3.56 -11.37 -15.06
N LYS A 237 -3.04 -11.40 -13.82
CA LYS A 237 -2.33 -10.26 -13.21
C LYS A 237 -1.09 -9.84 -13.99
N VAL A 238 -0.28 -10.81 -14.46
CA VAL A 238 0.91 -10.51 -15.26
C VAL A 238 0.50 -10.02 -16.65
N GLN A 239 -0.47 -10.68 -17.29
CA GLN A 239 -1.01 -10.24 -18.59
C GLN A 239 -1.54 -8.82 -18.54
N GLU A 240 -2.33 -8.48 -17.53
CA GLU A 240 -2.89 -7.13 -17.34
C GLU A 240 -1.80 -6.08 -17.18
N ARG A 241 -0.75 -6.39 -16.41
CA ARG A 241 0.39 -5.49 -16.25
C ARG A 241 1.10 -5.22 -17.57
N LEU A 242 1.41 -6.27 -18.34
CA LEU A 242 2.08 -6.14 -19.64
C LEU A 242 1.22 -5.37 -20.63
N MET A 243 -0.08 -5.68 -20.68
CA MET A 243 -1.06 -4.96 -21.50
C MET A 243 -1.11 -3.48 -21.15
N SER A 244 -1.22 -3.15 -19.86
CA SER A 244 -1.28 -1.76 -19.40
C SER A 244 0.02 -1.01 -19.73
N SER A 245 1.17 -1.64 -19.53
CA SER A 245 2.49 -1.07 -19.88
C SER A 245 2.58 -0.73 -21.37
N ALA A 246 2.16 -1.66 -22.24
CA ALA A 246 2.13 -1.46 -23.68
C ALA A 246 1.19 -0.30 -24.08
N LEU A 247 -0.03 -0.29 -23.55
CA LEU A 247 -1.02 0.76 -23.81
C LEU A 247 -0.53 2.15 -23.38
N TYR A 248 0.04 2.28 -22.18
CA TYR A 248 0.64 3.54 -21.74
C TYR A 248 1.84 3.96 -22.61
N GLY A 249 2.63 3.00 -23.11
CA GLY A 249 3.67 3.28 -24.09
C GLY A 249 3.12 3.87 -25.39
N MET A 250 1.98 3.38 -25.85
CA MET A 250 1.29 3.88 -27.05
C MET A 250 0.64 5.25 -26.82
N ILE A 251 0.05 5.48 -25.64
CA ILE A 251 -0.48 6.80 -25.23
C ILE A 251 0.63 7.85 -25.30
N ARG A 252 1.80 7.58 -24.69
CA ARG A 252 2.93 8.53 -24.65
C ARG A 252 3.50 8.86 -26.03
N ARG A 253 3.39 7.93 -27.00
CA ARG A 253 3.84 8.13 -28.38
C ARG A 253 2.74 8.65 -29.31
N ASN A 254 1.52 8.85 -28.80
CA ASN A 254 0.33 9.16 -29.59
C ASN A 254 0.06 8.17 -30.74
N ASP A 255 0.33 6.88 -30.51
CA ASP A 255 0.15 5.83 -31.53
C ASP A 255 -1.29 5.29 -31.49
N SER A 256 -2.22 6.05 -32.08
CA SER A 256 -3.66 5.74 -32.08
C SER A 256 -3.96 4.36 -32.69
N THR A 257 -3.36 4.05 -33.85
CA THR A 257 -3.62 2.80 -34.56
C THR A 257 -3.24 1.58 -33.73
N ALA A 258 -2.01 1.56 -33.17
CA ALA A 258 -1.58 0.45 -32.33
C ALA A 258 -2.38 0.40 -31.03
N PHE A 259 -2.67 1.56 -30.42
CA PHE A 259 -3.42 1.65 -29.19
C PHE A 259 -4.81 1.01 -29.31
N PHE A 260 -5.60 1.42 -30.31
CA PHE A 260 -6.95 0.90 -30.46
C PHE A 260 -6.98 -0.56 -30.93
N ALA A 261 -6.02 -0.99 -31.75
CA ALA A 261 -5.86 -2.40 -32.09
C ALA A 261 -5.58 -3.25 -30.83
N ARG A 262 -4.70 -2.76 -29.95
CA ARG A 262 -4.33 -3.45 -28.70
C ARG A 262 -5.45 -3.44 -27.66
N LEU A 263 -6.24 -2.37 -27.61
CA LEU A 263 -7.36 -2.21 -26.68
C LEU A 263 -8.61 -3.02 -27.08
N ALA A 264 -8.77 -3.33 -28.37
CA ALA A 264 -9.98 -3.95 -28.92
C ALA A 264 -10.47 -5.22 -28.17
N PRO A 265 -9.60 -6.16 -27.75
CA PRO A 265 -10.05 -7.32 -26.98
C PRO A 265 -10.69 -6.96 -25.64
N TRP A 266 -10.18 -5.95 -24.94
CA TRP A 266 -10.78 -5.48 -23.68
C TRP A 266 -12.11 -4.77 -23.90
N LYS A 267 -12.27 -4.06 -25.02
CA LYS A 267 -13.56 -3.44 -25.40
C LYS A 267 -14.62 -4.48 -25.75
N ALA A 268 -14.22 -5.62 -26.31
CA ALA A 268 -15.11 -6.71 -26.71
C ALA A 268 -15.37 -7.74 -25.58
N ALA A 269 -14.67 -7.63 -24.45
CA ALA A 269 -14.82 -8.57 -23.34
C ALA A 269 -16.25 -8.54 -22.76
N ALA A 270 -16.77 -9.68 -22.34
CA ALA A 270 -18.07 -9.78 -21.68
C ALA A 270 -18.04 -9.27 -20.22
N ASP A 271 -16.87 -9.30 -19.57
CA ASP A 271 -16.69 -8.89 -18.18
C ASP A 271 -16.76 -7.35 -18.04
N PRO A 272 -17.74 -6.80 -17.29
CA PRO A 272 -17.85 -5.36 -17.05
C PRO A 272 -16.60 -4.74 -16.41
N VAL A 273 -15.85 -5.50 -15.61
CA VAL A 273 -14.59 -5.04 -15.00
C VAL A 273 -13.54 -4.79 -16.08
N VAL A 274 -13.44 -5.66 -17.07
CA VAL A 274 -12.52 -5.50 -18.21
C VAL A 274 -12.98 -4.37 -19.13
N GLN A 275 -14.27 -4.28 -19.42
CA GLN A 275 -14.83 -3.18 -20.23
C GLN A 275 -14.58 -1.82 -19.57
N LYS A 276 -14.72 -1.74 -18.24
CA LYS A 276 -14.41 -0.54 -17.47
C LYS A 276 -12.94 -0.15 -17.64
N LYS A 277 -12.00 -1.09 -17.51
CA LYS A 277 -10.56 -0.83 -17.74
C LYS A 277 -10.31 -0.31 -19.15
N ALA A 278 -10.99 -0.87 -20.15
CA ALA A 278 -10.89 -0.43 -21.53
C ALA A 278 -11.33 1.04 -21.69
N LEU A 279 -12.49 1.38 -21.13
CA LEU A 279 -13.04 2.73 -21.14
C LEU A 279 -12.09 3.73 -20.47
N MET A 280 -11.54 3.37 -19.30
CA MET A 280 -10.59 4.22 -18.57
C MET A 280 -9.32 4.47 -19.38
N MET A 281 -8.79 3.46 -20.06
CA MET A 281 -7.59 3.60 -20.90
C MET A 281 -7.88 4.44 -22.15
N GLU A 282 -9.04 4.25 -22.79
CA GLU A 282 -9.48 5.03 -23.94
C GLU A 282 -9.67 6.52 -23.58
N ALA A 283 -10.30 6.81 -22.45
CA ALA A 283 -10.40 8.16 -21.92
C ALA A 283 -9.01 8.77 -21.69
N ASP A 284 -8.06 7.99 -21.15
CA ASP A 284 -6.71 8.48 -20.91
C ASP A 284 -5.93 8.77 -22.19
N PHE A 285 -6.09 7.93 -23.22
CA PHE A 285 -5.51 8.16 -24.53
C PHE A 285 -6.00 9.50 -25.12
N TYR A 286 -7.31 9.72 -25.11
CA TYR A 286 -7.88 10.95 -25.67
C TYR A 286 -7.49 12.18 -24.87
N LEU A 287 -7.50 12.11 -23.55
CA LEU A 287 -7.13 13.24 -22.70
C LEU A 287 -5.64 13.59 -22.85
N SER A 288 -4.76 12.59 -22.81
CA SER A 288 -3.30 12.78 -22.89
C SER A 288 -2.84 13.30 -24.25
N ASN A 289 -3.60 13.03 -25.32
CA ASN A 289 -3.30 13.45 -26.68
C ASN A 289 -4.22 14.59 -27.17
N HIS A 290 -4.85 15.32 -26.24
CA HIS A 290 -5.65 16.52 -26.50
C HIS A 290 -6.87 16.33 -27.44
N HIS A 291 -7.43 15.12 -27.50
CA HIS A 291 -8.64 14.79 -28.24
C HIS A 291 -9.92 15.04 -27.41
N ALA A 292 -10.22 16.31 -27.15
CA ALA A 292 -11.28 16.72 -26.23
C ALA A 292 -12.68 16.16 -26.58
N ALA A 293 -13.07 16.18 -27.85
CA ALA A 293 -14.41 15.74 -28.26
C ALA A 293 -14.62 14.24 -27.98
N GLN A 294 -13.63 13.41 -28.32
CA GLN A 294 -13.66 11.97 -28.11
C GLN A 294 -13.57 11.63 -26.61
N PHE A 295 -12.75 12.37 -25.85
CA PHE A 295 -12.71 12.26 -24.39
C PHE A 295 -14.09 12.50 -23.77
N ILE A 296 -14.77 13.57 -24.18
CA ILE A 296 -16.11 13.90 -23.68
C ILE A 296 -17.08 12.79 -24.05
N GLN A 297 -17.07 12.32 -25.30
CA GLN A 297 -17.96 11.25 -25.75
C GLN A 297 -17.78 9.95 -24.94
N VAL A 298 -16.53 9.49 -24.76
CA VAL A 298 -16.28 8.23 -24.05
C VAL A 298 -16.61 8.34 -22.56
N THR A 299 -16.31 9.47 -21.93
CA THR A 299 -16.58 9.66 -20.51
C THR A 299 -18.05 9.94 -20.22
N ASP A 300 -18.78 10.60 -21.13
CA ASP A 300 -20.23 10.78 -21.00
C ASP A 300 -20.98 9.46 -21.15
N LYS A 301 -20.57 8.60 -22.09
CA LYS A 301 -21.06 7.22 -22.17
C LYS A 301 -20.75 6.44 -20.90
N GLY A 302 -19.54 6.61 -20.34
CA GLY A 302 -19.15 5.99 -19.07
C GLY A 302 -20.02 6.43 -17.90
N LEU A 303 -20.23 7.74 -17.78
CA LEU A 303 -21.05 8.37 -16.74
C LEU A 303 -22.48 7.81 -16.69
N HIS A 304 -23.10 7.59 -17.85
CA HIS A 304 -24.44 7.02 -17.94
C HIS A 304 -24.48 5.48 -18.01
N GLY A 305 -23.31 4.84 -18.05
CA GLY A 305 -23.16 3.41 -18.25
C GLY A 305 -22.31 2.76 -17.16
N LEU A 306 -21.13 2.26 -17.55
CA LEU A 306 -20.27 1.44 -16.69
C LEU A 306 -19.77 2.15 -15.43
N LEU A 307 -19.73 3.48 -15.40
CA LEU A 307 -19.22 4.27 -14.28
C LEU A 307 -20.34 4.91 -13.44
N LYS A 308 -21.62 4.67 -13.77
CA LYS A 308 -22.78 5.39 -13.18
C LYS A 308 -22.89 5.33 -11.65
N ALA A 309 -22.29 4.32 -11.04
CA ALA A 309 -22.28 4.05 -9.61
C ALA A 309 -20.83 3.87 -9.07
N ASP A 310 -19.84 4.37 -9.80
CA ASP A 310 -18.42 4.21 -9.51
C ASP A 310 -17.78 5.58 -9.24
N ASP A 311 -17.98 6.07 -8.02
CA ASP A 311 -17.49 7.37 -7.58
C ASP A 311 -15.96 7.48 -7.75
N MET A 312 -15.21 6.43 -7.40
CA MET A 312 -13.75 6.42 -7.47
C MET A 312 -13.25 6.66 -8.89
N SER A 313 -13.84 6.00 -9.89
CA SER A 313 -13.39 6.12 -11.29
C SER A 313 -13.83 7.43 -11.91
N LEU A 314 -15.04 7.90 -11.57
CA LEU A 314 -15.54 9.22 -11.97
C LEU A 314 -14.66 10.35 -11.41
N SER A 315 -14.37 10.29 -10.11
CA SER A 315 -13.47 11.23 -9.41
C SER A 315 -12.05 11.16 -9.97
N PHE A 316 -11.55 9.96 -10.28
CA PHE A 316 -10.25 9.80 -10.93
C PHE A 316 -10.20 10.49 -12.30
N LEU A 317 -11.18 10.25 -13.19
CA LEU A 317 -11.24 10.91 -14.49
C LEU A 317 -11.34 12.42 -14.38
N ALA A 318 -12.21 12.92 -13.50
CA ALA A 318 -12.37 14.35 -13.27
C ALA A 318 -11.08 15.01 -12.78
N ARG A 319 -10.35 14.35 -11.88
CA ARG A 319 -9.05 14.82 -11.39
C ARG A 319 -7.99 14.85 -12.49
N ARG A 320 -7.98 13.87 -13.42
CA ARG A 320 -7.05 13.90 -14.56
C ARG A 320 -7.27 15.10 -15.47
N CYS A 321 -8.53 15.53 -15.65
CA CYS A 321 -8.84 16.73 -16.44
C CYS A 321 -8.21 18.00 -15.87
N GLU A 322 -8.05 18.09 -14.55
CA GLU A 322 -7.38 19.22 -13.91
C GLU A 322 -5.90 19.28 -14.29
N TYR A 323 -5.22 18.14 -14.40
CA TYR A 323 -3.79 18.10 -14.75
C TYR A 323 -3.52 18.17 -16.26
N LEU A 324 -4.28 17.42 -17.06
CA LEU A 324 -4.00 17.20 -18.49
C LEU A 324 -4.91 17.99 -19.42
N GLY A 325 -6.08 18.41 -18.92
CA GLY A 325 -7.09 19.17 -19.65
C GLY A 325 -7.19 20.63 -19.22
N ALA A 326 -6.27 21.11 -18.37
CA ALA A 326 -6.26 22.48 -17.86
C ALA A 326 -6.36 23.49 -19.02
N GLY A 327 -7.30 24.43 -18.92
CA GLY A 327 -7.52 25.46 -19.94
C GLY A 327 -8.49 25.08 -21.06
N ASN A 328 -8.89 23.81 -21.22
CA ASN A 328 -9.96 23.45 -22.14
C ASN A 328 -11.33 23.49 -21.43
N LYS A 329 -12.12 24.53 -21.73
CA LYS A 329 -13.43 24.74 -21.10
C LYS A 329 -14.38 23.55 -21.26
N ALA A 330 -14.40 22.89 -22.41
CA ALA A 330 -15.29 21.75 -22.66
C ALA A 330 -14.88 20.53 -21.81
N VAL A 331 -13.57 20.28 -21.69
CA VAL A 331 -13.04 19.20 -20.83
C VAL A 331 -13.33 19.50 -19.35
N LEU A 332 -13.18 20.74 -18.91
CA LEU A 332 -13.51 21.14 -17.53
C LEU A 332 -15.00 21.00 -17.21
N GLN A 333 -15.89 21.31 -18.16
CA GLN A 333 -17.33 21.08 -17.99
C GLN A 333 -17.65 19.58 -17.88
N GLN A 334 -16.97 18.74 -18.66
CA GLN A 334 -17.12 17.29 -18.51
C GLN A 334 -16.56 16.80 -17.18
N ALA A 335 -15.41 17.32 -16.73
CA ALA A 335 -14.84 17.02 -15.42
C ALA A 335 -15.81 17.37 -14.30
N TYR A 336 -16.52 18.50 -14.42
CA TYR A 336 -17.52 18.93 -13.44
C TYR A 336 -18.67 17.92 -13.33
N LYS A 337 -19.21 17.42 -14.44
CA LYS A 337 -20.25 16.38 -14.44
C LYS A 337 -19.77 15.10 -13.75
N LEU A 338 -18.57 14.64 -14.08
CA LEU A 338 -17.95 13.46 -13.50
C LEU A 338 -17.74 13.61 -11.99
N ALA A 339 -17.16 14.74 -11.55
CA ALA A 339 -16.91 15.01 -10.13
C ALA A 339 -18.20 15.18 -9.33
N SER A 340 -19.20 15.88 -9.90
CA SER A 340 -20.50 16.07 -9.26
C SER A 340 -21.19 14.72 -9.05
N ARG A 341 -21.17 13.85 -10.06
CA ARG A 341 -21.73 12.50 -9.93
C ARG A 341 -21.00 11.66 -8.90
N ALA A 342 -19.66 11.76 -8.80
CA ALA A 342 -18.90 11.08 -7.76
C ALA A 342 -19.34 11.52 -6.35
N VAL A 343 -19.53 12.83 -6.14
CA VAL A 343 -20.04 13.39 -4.87
C VAL A 343 -21.49 12.96 -4.60
N GLU A 344 -22.34 12.83 -5.61
CA GLU A 344 -23.70 12.30 -5.43
C GLU A 344 -23.71 10.85 -4.96
N ILE A 345 -22.77 10.03 -5.43
CA ILE A 345 -22.66 8.61 -5.06
C ILE A 345 -22.09 8.47 -3.65
N ASP A 346 -20.98 9.16 -3.35
CA ASP A 346 -20.39 9.19 -2.02
C ASP A 346 -19.97 10.62 -1.62
N PRO A 347 -20.85 11.37 -0.92
CA PRO A 347 -20.57 12.73 -0.49
C PRO A 347 -19.65 12.80 0.73
N LYS A 348 -19.41 11.68 1.42
CA LYS A 348 -18.58 11.59 2.63
C LYS A 348 -17.13 11.21 2.33
N GLU A 349 -16.84 10.83 1.08
CA GLU A 349 -15.47 10.59 0.64
C GLU A 349 -14.74 11.91 0.41
N TYR A 350 -13.68 12.16 1.19
CA TYR A 350 -12.83 13.34 1.08
C TYR A 350 -12.32 13.53 -0.36
N GLY A 351 -11.90 12.44 -1.01
CA GLY A 351 -11.36 12.45 -2.36
C GLY A 351 -12.34 12.99 -3.40
N ASN A 352 -13.65 12.76 -3.22
CA ASN A 352 -14.70 13.23 -4.14
C ASN A 352 -14.94 14.72 -3.98
N GLN A 353 -15.10 15.19 -2.73
CA GLN A 353 -15.27 16.62 -2.44
C GLN A 353 -14.03 17.43 -2.86
N SER A 354 -12.83 16.92 -2.58
CA SER A 354 -11.57 17.57 -2.96
C SER A 354 -11.42 17.67 -4.49
N THR A 355 -11.76 16.60 -5.22
CA THR A 355 -11.76 16.64 -6.70
C THR A 355 -12.77 17.67 -7.22
N LEU A 356 -14.01 17.67 -6.71
CA LEU A 356 -15.05 18.63 -7.14
C LEU A 356 -14.61 20.08 -6.90
N ALA A 357 -14.05 20.37 -5.72
CA ALA A 357 -13.54 21.70 -5.39
C ALA A 357 -12.49 22.19 -6.41
N LYS A 358 -11.52 21.34 -6.75
CA LYS A 358 -10.47 21.66 -7.74
C LYS A 358 -11.02 21.88 -9.13
N VAL A 359 -11.95 21.04 -9.55
CA VAL A 359 -12.59 21.17 -10.87
C VAL A 359 -13.41 22.45 -10.95
N CYS A 360 -14.23 22.76 -9.94
CA CYS A 360 -14.99 24.01 -9.88
C CYS A 360 -14.08 25.23 -9.86
N GLN A 361 -12.97 25.16 -9.12
CA GLN A 361 -11.96 26.22 -9.10
C GLN A 361 -11.38 26.46 -10.52
N ALA A 362 -10.93 25.40 -11.18
CA ALA A 362 -10.37 25.47 -12.53
C ALA A 362 -11.41 25.93 -13.57
N ALA A 363 -12.68 25.62 -13.36
CA ALA A 363 -13.79 26.05 -14.22
C ALA A 363 -14.30 27.48 -13.92
N GLY A 364 -13.75 28.17 -12.91
CA GLY A 364 -14.20 29.51 -12.51
C GLY A 364 -15.55 29.54 -11.76
N MET A 365 -16.02 28.39 -11.25
CA MET A 365 -17.28 28.24 -10.53
C MET A 365 -17.07 28.49 -9.04
N LYS A 366 -16.79 29.74 -8.66
CA LYS A 366 -16.35 30.10 -7.30
C LYS A 366 -17.33 29.66 -6.19
N PRO A 367 -18.66 29.87 -6.28
CA PRO A 367 -19.58 29.46 -5.22
C PRO A 367 -19.57 27.94 -4.98
N GLU A 368 -19.59 27.15 -6.06
CA GLU A 368 -19.53 25.69 -6.02
C GLU A 368 -18.18 25.21 -5.46
N ALA A 369 -17.08 25.85 -5.88
CA ALA A 369 -15.74 25.54 -5.42
C ALA A 369 -15.61 25.72 -3.90
N ILE A 370 -16.14 26.83 -3.34
CA ILE A 370 -16.14 27.08 -1.90
C ILE A 370 -16.93 25.98 -1.17
N ARG A 371 -18.15 25.67 -1.61
CA ARG A 371 -18.99 24.64 -0.96
C ARG A 371 -18.29 23.28 -0.91
N ALA A 372 -17.73 22.85 -2.04
CA ALA A 372 -17.02 21.58 -2.12
C ALA A 372 -15.72 21.59 -1.28
N ALA A 373 -14.98 22.71 -1.27
CA ALA A 373 -13.76 22.86 -0.47
C ALA A 373 -14.03 22.85 1.04
N GLU A 374 -15.13 23.47 1.48
CA GLU A 374 -15.57 23.44 2.87
C GLU A 374 -15.96 22.02 3.30
N ALA A 375 -16.72 21.31 2.47
CA ALA A 375 -17.03 19.90 2.71
C ALA A 375 -15.77 19.03 2.77
N ALA A 376 -14.84 19.20 1.82
CA ALA A 376 -13.54 18.51 1.82
C ALA A 376 -12.73 18.82 3.09
N TYR A 377 -12.72 20.08 3.55
CA TYR A 377 -12.04 20.44 4.79
C TYR A 377 -12.67 19.77 6.02
N GLN A 378 -14.00 19.74 6.14
CA GLN A 378 -14.65 19.06 7.25
C GLN A 378 -14.34 17.55 7.28
N LEU A 379 -14.40 16.89 6.12
CA LEU A 379 -14.03 15.48 5.99
C LEU A 379 -12.55 15.25 6.31
N SER A 380 -11.69 16.19 5.94
CA SER A 380 -10.25 16.11 6.24
C SER A 380 -9.94 16.04 7.73
N LEU A 381 -10.82 16.54 8.61
CA LEU A 381 -10.61 16.50 10.06
C LEU A 381 -10.52 15.07 10.60
N GLN A 382 -11.16 14.11 9.94
CA GLN A 382 -11.05 12.68 10.26
C GLN A 382 -9.84 12.00 9.57
N GLU A 383 -9.29 12.68 8.57
CA GLU A 383 -8.11 12.28 7.86
C GLU A 383 -6.86 12.66 8.66
N THR A 384 -5.91 13.25 7.99
CA THR A 384 -4.54 13.26 8.41
C THR A 384 -4.04 14.67 8.48
N SER A 385 -3.09 15.00 9.37
CA SER A 385 -2.58 16.38 9.46
C SER A 385 -2.12 16.92 8.09
N LYS A 386 -1.50 16.09 7.25
CA LYS A 386 -1.16 16.43 5.87
C LYS A 386 -2.39 16.72 5.01
N ILE A 387 -3.41 15.87 5.04
CA ILE A 387 -4.65 16.06 4.28
C ILE A 387 -5.43 17.28 4.81
N GLN A 388 -5.48 17.50 6.12
CA GLN A 388 -6.08 18.67 6.76
C GLN A 388 -5.41 19.96 6.30
N ASN A 389 -4.08 20.00 6.33
CA ASN A 389 -3.31 21.15 5.88
C ASN A 389 -3.51 21.41 4.38
N LEU A 390 -3.57 20.36 3.57
CA LEU A 390 -3.83 20.48 2.13
C LEU A 390 -5.25 21.00 1.85
N ALA A 391 -6.25 20.45 2.52
CA ALA A 391 -7.65 20.85 2.37
C ALA A 391 -7.87 22.30 2.84
N LYS A 392 -7.27 22.67 3.97
CA LYS A 392 -7.30 24.04 4.48
C LYS A 392 -6.65 25.02 3.50
N LYS A 393 -5.42 24.71 3.04
CA LYS A 393 -4.71 25.55 2.08
C LYS A 393 -5.54 25.77 0.82
N HIS A 394 -6.13 24.70 0.29
CA HIS A 394 -6.95 24.78 -0.93
C HIS A 394 -8.23 25.60 -0.73
N LEU A 395 -8.90 25.46 0.42
CA LEU A 395 -10.04 26.28 0.78
C LEU A 395 -9.69 27.77 0.88
N ASP A 396 -8.55 28.09 1.51
CA ASP A 396 -8.07 29.46 1.66
C ASP A 396 -7.73 30.08 0.28
N GLU A 397 -7.11 29.30 -0.62
CA GLU A 397 -6.83 29.70 -2.01
C GLU A 397 -8.10 30.00 -2.80
N ILE A 398 -9.13 29.15 -2.72
CA ILE A 398 -10.40 29.37 -3.43
C ILE A 398 -11.13 30.62 -2.91
N LYS A 399 -11.07 30.89 -1.60
CA LYS A 399 -11.69 32.08 -1.00
C LYS A 399 -11.03 33.39 -1.46
N ALA A 400 -9.72 33.34 -1.78
CA ALA A 400 -8.93 34.48 -2.20
C ALA A 400 -9.00 34.81 -3.70
N MET A 401 -9.48 33.89 -4.56
CA MET A 401 -9.81 34.17 -5.97
C MET A 401 -10.88 35.24 -6.09
#